data_AF-A0A1Q7R1Y3-F1
#
_entry.id   AF-A0A1Q7R1Y3-F1
#
_cell.length_a   1.000
_cell.length_b   1.000
_cell.length_c   1.000
_cell.angle_alpha   90.00
_cell.angle_beta   90.00
_cell.angle_gamma   90.00
#
_symmetry.space_group_name_H-M   'P 1'
#
loop_
_entity.id
_entity.type
_entity.pdbx_description
1 polymer ?
#
loop_
_entity_poly.entity_id
_entity_poly.type
_entity_poly.pdbx_seq_one_letter_code
_entity_poly.pdbx_strand_id
1 'polypeptide(L)'
;MSVAFRKRIDMVNFAMVYLFGVLVVSVRCHRAAALVNATLSVTAFYYFIVPVHDSFVLEDYTYIITLCAMLAVALVITTLIERVRSQTAAVRDAEIAIQTERMRNSLLSAVSHDIKTPLAAIYGAATSLLEEEDRLDPVNRRELVGGIAAEAERMNRIITNLLEMTRLEAGVHVKKDWYPLEEIVGAAATRFEHAFGGRSVRIKIPPDLPLICVDDVLIEQVFVNLLDNFLKYTPAGTALEIIAGQADSRILVVVRDHGGGFSPGDEKRVFDKFFRGKTDGVRGLGLGLAICRAMSYASNSRSVALHRRLASCRKVHWHDGLRCTGSSSRNPSH
;
A
#
# COMPACT_ATOMS: atom_id res chain seq x y z
N MET A 1 19.46 -67.56 -0.49
CA MET A 1 19.30 -66.31 -1.28
C MET A 1 18.42 -65.27 -0.57
N SER A 2 18.57 -65.05 0.76
CA SER A 2 17.58 -64.23 1.51
C SER A 2 18.10 -63.39 2.68
N VAL A 3 19.41 -63.35 2.97
CA VAL A 3 19.95 -62.46 4.04
C VAL A 3 20.68 -61.25 3.44
N ALA A 4 21.41 -61.43 2.34
CA ALA A 4 22.10 -60.33 1.64
C ALA A 4 21.13 -59.33 0.99
N PHE A 5 19.96 -59.79 0.51
CA PHE A 5 18.96 -58.92 -0.12
C PHE A 5 18.25 -58.02 0.90
N ARG A 6 18.05 -58.51 2.14
CA ARG A 6 17.39 -57.77 3.22
C ARG A 6 18.28 -56.61 3.72
N LYS A 7 19.59 -56.85 3.91
CA LYS A 7 20.56 -55.79 4.26
C LYS A 7 20.73 -54.73 3.16
N ARG A 8 20.60 -55.11 1.87
CA ARG A 8 20.79 -54.19 0.73
C ARG A 8 19.61 -53.24 0.52
N ILE A 9 18.39 -53.70 0.83
CA ILE A 9 17.17 -52.87 0.77
C ILE A 9 17.18 -51.79 1.86
N ASP A 10 17.70 -52.11 3.05
CA ASP A 10 17.76 -51.14 4.16
C ASP A 10 18.64 -49.93 3.79
N MET A 11 19.83 -50.15 3.23
CA MET A 11 20.79 -49.07 2.91
C MET A 11 20.28 -48.10 1.81
N VAL A 12 19.61 -48.63 0.78
CA VAL A 12 19.04 -47.80 -0.31
C VAL A 12 17.84 -47.00 0.20
N ASN A 13 16.99 -47.58 1.05
CA ASN A 13 15.85 -46.88 1.64
C ASN A 13 16.30 -45.74 2.56
N PHE A 14 17.36 -45.94 3.36
CA PHE A 14 17.92 -44.86 4.19
C PHE A 14 18.48 -43.71 3.35
N ALA A 15 19.18 -44.01 2.25
CA ALA A 15 19.67 -42.97 1.33
C ALA A 15 18.53 -42.10 0.77
N MET A 16 17.39 -42.71 0.40
CA MET A 16 16.21 -41.97 -0.08
C MET A 16 15.60 -41.08 1.01
N VAL A 17 15.50 -41.56 2.26
CA VAL A 17 14.98 -40.76 3.38
C VAL A 17 15.87 -39.53 3.64
N TYR A 18 17.20 -39.68 3.55
CA TYR A 18 18.12 -38.56 3.68
C TYR A 18 18.01 -37.55 2.53
N LEU A 19 17.93 -38.02 1.28
CA LEU A 19 17.73 -37.14 0.12
C LEU A 19 16.39 -36.39 0.21
N PHE A 20 15.36 -37.02 0.75
CA PHE A 20 14.08 -36.36 1.03
C PHE A 20 14.22 -35.28 2.11
N GLY A 21 14.96 -35.54 3.19
CA GLY A 21 15.30 -34.53 4.21
C GLY A 21 16.04 -33.33 3.62
N VAL A 22 17.03 -33.58 2.76
CA VAL A 22 17.75 -32.53 2.01
C VAL A 22 16.80 -31.71 1.15
N LEU A 23 15.91 -32.35 0.41
CA LEU A 23 14.91 -31.67 -0.41
C LEU A 23 14.03 -30.74 0.45
N VAL A 24 13.48 -31.23 1.56
CA VAL A 24 12.58 -30.45 2.43
C VAL A 24 13.28 -29.21 3.02
N VAL A 25 14.51 -29.38 3.52
CA VAL A 25 15.29 -28.27 4.10
C VAL A 25 15.70 -27.27 3.02
N SER A 26 16.14 -27.73 1.86
CA SER A 26 16.50 -26.86 0.74
C SER A 26 15.32 -26.04 0.22
N VAL A 27 14.09 -26.59 0.24
CA VAL A 27 12.86 -25.87 -0.13
C VAL A 27 12.43 -24.84 0.92
N ARG A 28 12.82 -24.96 2.18
CA ARG A 28 12.40 -24.04 3.26
C ARG A 28 13.46 -23.02 3.70
N CYS A 29 14.75 -23.31 3.53
CA CYS A 29 15.82 -22.48 4.07
C CYS A 29 16.72 -21.84 3.00
N HIS A 30 17.58 -20.89 3.42
CA HIS A 30 18.56 -20.20 2.56
C HIS A 30 19.73 -21.12 2.15
N ARG A 31 20.47 -20.74 1.09
CA ARG A 31 21.61 -21.48 0.49
C ARG A 31 22.59 -22.08 1.50
N ALA A 32 22.99 -21.29 2.50
CA ALA A 32 23.93 -21.75 3.53
C ALA A 32 23.37 -22.93 4.35
N ALA A 33 22.07 -22.91 4.68
CA ALA A 33 21.42 -23.97 5.44
C ALA A 33 21.25 -25.25 4.61
N ALA A 34 21.01 -25.12 3.29
CA ALA A 34 20.93 -26.27 2.39
C ALA A 34 22.28 -27.00 2.27
N LEU A 35 23.38 -26.24 2.15
CA LEU A 35 24.72 -26.82 2.07
C LEU A 35 25.12 -27.51 3.38
N VAL A 36 24.89 -26.84 4.53
CA VAL A 36 25.14 -27.43 5.85
C VAL A 36 24.33 -28.70 6.06
N ASN A 37 23.06 -28.71 5.65
CA ASN A 37 22.20 -29.88 5.78
C ASN A 37 22.64 -31.05 4.88
N ALA A 38 23.12 -30.77 3.66
CA ALA A 38 23.69 -31.78 2.79
C ALA A 38 24.96 -32.41 3.42
N THR A 39 25.86 -31.58 3.96
CA THR A 39 27.07 -32.07 4.66
C THR A 39 26.70 -32.89 5.89
N LEU A 40 25.79 -32.39 6.74
CA LEU A 40 25.33 -33.08 7.94
C LEU A 40 24.68 -34.43 7.62
N SER A 41 23.89 -34.50 6.54
CA SER A 41 23.25 -35.73 6.08
C SER A 41 24.28 -36.78 5.63
N VAL A 42 25.31 -36.36 4.88
CA VAL A 42 26.40 -37.25 4.43
C VAL A 42 27.24 -37.73 5.62
N THR A 43 27.56 -36.84 6.57
CA THR A 43 28.31 -37.20 7.80
C THR A 43 27.51 -38.15 8.69
N ALA A 44 26.21 -37.92 8.87
CA ALA A 44 25.33 -38.80 9.64
C ALA A 44 25.21 -40.19 8.98
N PHE A 45 25.11 -40.25 7.65
CA PHE A 45 25.11 -41.52 6.93
C PHE A 45 26.44 -42.28 7.13
N TYR A 46 27.58 -41.57 7.04
CA TYR A 46 28.90 -42.17 7.29
C TYR A 46 29.01 -42.74 8.71
N TYR A 47 28.56 -42.01 9.74
CA TYR A 47 28.75 -42.41 11.13
C TYR A 47 27.77 -43.50 11.61
N PHE A 48 26.50 -43.44 11.20
CA PHE A 48 25.46 -44.34 11.74
C PHE A 48 25.25 -45.62 10.92
N ILE A 49 25.56 -45.60 9.61
CA ILE A 49 25.20 -46.70 8.70
C ILE A 49 26.41 -47.50 8.25
N VAL A 50 27.60 -46.90 8.13
CA VAL A 50 28.82 -47.64 7.78
C VAL A 50 29.28 -48.40 9.04
N PRO A 51 29.18 -49.75 9.07
CA PRO A 51 29.62 -50.50 10.24
C PRO A 51 31.15 -50.40 10.36
N VAL A 52 31.63 -49.85 11.48
CA VAL A 52 33.04 -49.98 11.87
C VAL A 52 33.25 -51.44 12.25
N HIS A 53 33.64 -52.27 11.29
CA HIS A 53 34.23 -53.56 11.59
C HIS A 53 35.71 -53.33 11.90
N ASP A 54 36.18 -53.88 13.03
CA ASP A 54 37.54 -53.78 13.60
C ASP A 54 38.69 -54.29 12.71
N SER A 55 38.47 -54.41 11.41
CA SER A 55 39.43 -54.85 10.41
C SER A 55 39.50 -53.80 9.30
N PHE A 56 40.59 -53.03 9.30
CA PHE A 56 41.04 -52.14 8.22
C PHE A 56 41.32 -52.91 6.93
N VAL A 57 40.31 -53.51 6.30
CA VAL A 57 40.42 -54.11 4.97
C VAL A 57 39.54 -53.32 4.01
N LEU A 58 40.21 -52.55 3.16
CA LEU A 58 39.64 -51.66 2.14
C LEU A 58 39.00 -52.45 0.98
N GLU A 59 37.84 -53.10 1.17
CA GLU A 59 37.17 -53.82 0.05
C GLU A 59 35.80 -53.32 -0.39
N ASP A 60 35.10 -52.46 0.35
CA ASP A 60 33.78 -51.98 -0.10
C ASP A 60 33.81 -50.58 -0.72
N TYR A 61 34.33 -50.50 -1.96
CA TYR A 61 34.21 -49.32 -2.83
C TYR A 61 32.75 -48.84 -2.99
N THR A 62 31.77 -49.73 -2.73
CA THR A 62 30.34 -49.47 -2.74
C THR A 62 29.91 -48.31 -1.83
N TYR A 63 30.48 -48.17 -0.62
CA TYR A 63 30.10 -47.09 0.30
C TYR A 63 30.62 -45.72 -0.17
N ILE A 64 31.85 -45.68 -0.68
CA ILE A 64 32.43 -44.46 -1.25
C ILE A 64 31.61 -44.00 -2.46
N ILE A 65 31.25 -44.94 -3.35
CA ILE A 65 30.39 -44.64 -4.51
C ILE A 65 29.02 -44.09 -4.06
N THR A 66 28.41 -44.68 -3.01
CA THR A 66 27.11 -44.22 -2.49
C THR A 66 27.19 -42.82 -1.88
N LEU A 67 28.23 -42.54 -1.08
CA LEU A 67 28.47 -41.21 -0.50
C LEU A 67 28.70 -40.15 -1.58
N CYS A 68 29.52 -40.47 -2.59
CA CYS A 68 29.75 -39.58 -3.73
C CYS A 68 28.46 -39.33 -4.53
N ALA A 69 27.65 -40.36 -4.76
CA ALA A 69 26.38 -40.22 -5.46
C ALA A 69 25.37 -39.37 -4.67
N MET A 70 25.24 -39.59 -3.35
CA MET A 70 24.36 -38.80 -2.49
C MET A 70 24.80 -37.33 -2.43
N LEU A 71 26.11 -37.07 -2.33
CA LEU A 71 26.66 -35.72 -2.35
C LEU A 71 26.36 -35.02 -3.69
N ALA A 72 26.58 -35.72 -4.81
CA ALA A 72 26.29 -35.19 -6.14
C ALA A 72 24.80 -34.83 -6.29
N VAL A 73 23.89 -35.73 -5.88
CA VAL A 73 22.44 -35.48 -5.93
C VAL A 73 22.05 -34.30 -5.03
N ALA A 74 22.58 -34.22 -3.81
CA ALA A 74 22.29 -33.12 -2.89
C ALA A 74 22.73 -31.75 -3.45
N LEU A 75 23.90 -31.70 -4.11
CA LEU A 75 24.40 -30.49 -4.77
C LEU A 75 23.54 -30.11 -5.98
N VAL A 76 23.13 -31.07 -6.80
CA VAL A 76 22.22 -30.83 -7.95
C VAL A 76 20.86 -30.32 -7.47
N ILE A 77 20.28 -30.94 -6.43
CA ILE A 77 19.00 -30.49 -5.86
C ILE A 77 19.12 -29.04 -5.35
N THR A 78 20.18 -28.74 -4.60
CA THR A 78 20.39 -27.41 -4.02
C THR A 78 20.55 -26.34 -5.11
N THR A 79 21.37 -26.60 -6.13
CA THR A 79 21.60 -25.66 -7.23
C THR A 79 20.34 -25.45 -8.10
N LEU A 80 19.55 -26.49 -8.35
CA LEU A 80 18.29 -26.38 -9.09
C LEU A 80 17.27 -25.53 -8.33
N ILE A 81 17.08 -25.76 -7.03
CA ILE A 81 16.15 -24.99 -6.20
C ILE A 81 16.55 -23.51 -6.17
N GLU A 82 17.84 -23.22 -6.04
CA GLU A 82 18.34 -21.84 -6.08
C GLU A 82 18.09 -21.17 -7.42
N ARG A 83 18.33 -21.87 -8.53
CA ARG A 83 18.09 -21.33 -9.86
C ARG A 83 16.62 -21.02 -10.10
N VAL A 84 15.72 -21.91 -9.65
CA VAL A 84 14.28 -21.67 -9.72
C VAL A 84 13.88 -20.47 -8.84
N ARG A 85 14.44 -20.35 -7.63
CA ARG A 85 14.19 -19.20 -6.74
C ARG A 85 14.69 -17.89 -7.33
N SER A 86 15.89 -17.85 -7.91
CA SER A 86 16.43 -16.63 -8.52
C SER A 86 15.65 -16.23 -9.76
N GLN A 87 15.24 -17.19 -10.59
CA GLN A 87 14.37 -16.92 -11.74
C GLN A 87 13.01 -16.38 -11.31
N THR A 88 12.37 -17.00 -10.32
CA THR A 88 11.07 -16.52 -9.82
C THR A 88 11.16 -15.15 -9.15
N ALA A 89 12.24 -14.85 -8.44
CA ALA A 89 12.51 -13.51 -7.91
C ALA A 89 12.69 -12.49 -9.05
N ALA A 90 13.53 -12.80 -10.03
CA ALA A 90 13.77 -11.92 -11.19
C ALA A 90 12.48 -11.65 -12.01
N VAL A 91 11.63 -12.67 -12.21
CA VAL A 91 10.33 -12.50 -12.86
C VAL A 91 9.42 -11.60 -12.05
N ARG A 92 9.35 -11.78 -10.73
CA ARG A 92 8.55 -10.90 -9.84
C ARG A 92 9.05 -9.46 -9.87
N ASP A 93 10.36 -9.26 -9.81
CA ASP A 93 10.96 -7.91 -9.86
C ASP A 93 10.68 -7.24 -11.21
N ALA A 94 10.79 -8.00 -12.31
CA ALA A 94 10.43 -7.52 -13.65
C ALA A 94 8.93 -7.20 -13.76
N GLU A 95 8.04 -8.02 -13.20
CA GLU A 95 6.60 -7.76 -13.15
C GLU A 95 6.29 -6.48 -12.37
N ILE A 96 6.91 -6.28 -11.20
CA ILE A 96 6.77 -5.06 -10.40
C ILE A 96 7.27 -3.83 -11.18
N ALA A 97 8.41 -3.94 -11.86
CA ALA A 97 8.95 -2.86 -12.69
C ALA A 97 8.01 -2.51 -13.84
N ILE A 98 7.51 -3.51 -14.58
CA ILE A 98 6.55 -3.32 -15.67
C ILE A 98 5.25 -2.69 -15.15
N GLN A 99 4.74 -3.13 -14.00
CA GLN A 99 3.55 -2.53 -13.38
C GLN A 99 3.80 -1.07 -13.00
N THR A 100 4.98 -0.75 -12.49
CA THR A 100 5.38 0.62 -12.13
C THR A 100 5.48 1.51 -13.35
N GLU A 101 6.11 1.05 -14.44
CA GLU A 101 6.18 1.80 -15.70
C GLU A 101 4.82 1.98 -16.36
N ARG A 102 4.00 0.92 -16.42
CA ARG A 102 2.62 1.02 -16.95
C ARG A 102 1.81 2.02 -16.16
N MET A 103 1.90 2.00 -14.83
CA MET A 103 1.25 2.98 -13.96
C MET A 103 1.73 4.38 -14.31
N ARG A 104 3.05 4.62 -14.34
CA ARG A 104 3.67 5.92 -14.68
C ARG A 104 3.17 6.46 -16.03
N ASN A 105 3.13 5.62 -17.05
CA ASN A 105 2.68 6.01 -18.38
C ASN A 105 1.17 6.33 -18.40
N SER A 106 0.35 5.57 -17.68
CA SER A 106 -1.06 5.90 -17.48
C SER A 106 -1.25 7.21 -16.71
N LEU A 107 -0.43 7.52 -15.70
CA LEU A 107 -0.45 8.82 -15.00
C LEU A 107 -0.21 9.95 -16.00
N LEU A 108 0.88 9.86 -16.77
CA LEU A 108 1.28 10.90 -17.71
C LEU A 108 0.23 11.12 -18.80
N SER A 109 -0.35 10.04 -19.33
CA SER A 109 -1.38 10.13 -20.36
C SER A 109 -2.68 10.78 -19.83
N ALA A 110 -3.15 10.36 -18.65
CA ALA A 110 -4.35 10.92 -18.03
C ALA A 110 -4.17 12.40 -17.69
N VAL A 111 -3.02 12.76 -17.10
CA VAL A 111 -2.67 14.15 -16.78
C VAL A 111 -2.62 15.01 -18.05
N SER A 112 -2.01 14.52 -19.13
CA SER A 112 -1.89 15.26 -20.39
C SER A 112 -3.26 15.58 -20.99
N HIS A 113 -4.18 14.62 -20.99
CA HIS A 113 -5.55 14.84 -21.47
C HIS A 113 -6.28 15.88 -20.60
N ASP A 114 -6.20 15.73 -19.28
CA ASP A 114 -6.93 16.56 -18.33
C ASP A 114 -6.36 17.98 -18.17
N ILE A 115 -5.12 18.22 -18.61
CA ILE A 115 -4.52 19.55 -18.80
C ILE A 115 -4.89 20.16 -20.15
N LYS A 116 -4.99 19.36 -21.22
CA LYS A 116 -5.30 19.87 -22.57
C LYS A 116 -6.68 20.50 -22.63
N THR A 117 -7.69 19.91 -21.98
CA THR A 117 -9.07 20.44 -21.97
C THR A 117 -9.18 21.84 -21.34
N PRO A 118 -8.73 22.09 -20.09
CA PRO A 118 -8.80 23.43 -19.49
C PRO A 118 -7.94 24.44 -20.26
N LEU A 119 -6.77 24.02 -20.77
CA LEU A 119 -5.91 24.88 -21.58
C LEU A 119 -6.59 25.34 -22.87
N ALA A 120 -7.30 24.44 -23.57
CA ALA A 120 -8.05 24.79 -24.76
C ALA A 120 -9.19 25.79 -24.46
N ALA A 121 -9.86 25.63 -23.31
CA ALA A 121 -10.89 26.56 -22.86
C ALA A 121 -10.33 27.95 -22.52
N ILE A 122 -9.22 28.01 -21.76
CA ILE A 122 -8.50 29.26 -21.46
C ILE A 122 -8.05 29.95 -22.74
N TYR A 123 -7.44 29.19 -23.65
CA TYR A 123 -6.95 29.71 -24.93
C TYR A 123 -8.11 30.27 -25.76
N GLY A 124 -9.20 29.52 -25.94
CA GLY A 124 -10.37 29.99 -26.68
C GLY A 124 -10.99 31.24 -26.09
N ALA A 125 -11.18 31.29 -24.76
CA ALA A 125 -11.73 32.46 -24.08
C ALA A 125 -10.81 33.68 -24.18
N ALA A 126 -9.49 33.49 -24.05
CA ALA A 126 -8.51 34.55 -24.21
C ALA A 126 -8.45 35.07 -25.66
N THR A 127 -8.52 34.20 -26.66
CA THR A 127 -8.59 34.57 -28.08
C THR A 127 -9.86 35.36 -28.36
N SER A 128 -11.03 34.93 -27.89
CA SER A 128 -12.28 35.69 -28.05
C SER A 128 -12.21 37.08 -27.40
N LEU A 129 -11.60 37.19 -26.22
CA LEU A 129 -11.38 38.49 -25.57
C LEU A 129 -10.48 39.43 -26.38
N LEU A 130 -9.48 38.88 -27.11
CA LEU A 130 -8.54 39.66 -27.92
C LEU A 130 -9.10 40.01 -29.31
N GLU A 131 -9.84 39.11 -29.95
CA GLU A 131 -10.34 39.29 -31.33
C GLU A 131 -11.67 40.06 -31.40
N GLU A 132 -12.48 40.01 -30.35
CA GLU A 132 -13.83 40.60 -30.32
C GLU A 132 -13.99 41.69 -29.25
N GLU A 133 -12.90 42.33 -28.82
CA GLU A 133 -12.89 43.26 -27.68
C GLU A 133 -13.99 44.35 -27.78
N ASP A 134 -14.15 44.97 -28.94
CA ASP A 134 -15.14 46.04 -29.18
C ASP A 134 -16.58 45.52 -29.39
N ARG A 135 -16.76 44.21 -29.61
CA ARG A 135 -18.06 43.59 -29.88
C ARG A 135 -18.64 42.85 -28.68
N LEU A 136 -17.81 42.56 -27.68
CA LEU A 136 -18.22 41.89 -26.44
C LEU A 136 -18.82 42.88 -25.46
N ASP A 137 -20.08 42.65 -25.08
CA ASP A 137 -20.69 43.38 -24.00
C ASP A 137 -19.98 43.12 -22.64
N PRO A 138 -20.20 43.98 -21.62
CA PRO A 138 -19.56 43.84 -20.32
C PRO A 138 -19.93 42.58 -19.53
N VAL A 139 -20.98 41.85 -19.94
CA VAL A 139 -21.44 40.61 -19.28
C VAL A 139 -20.66 39.43 -19.85
N ASN A 140 -20.66 39.26 -21.16
CA ASN A 140 -19.91 38.22 -21.87
C ASN A 140 -18.41 38.33 -21.60
N ARG A 141 -17.88 39.55 -21.53
CA ARG A 141 -16.48 39.78 -21.13
C ARG A 141 -16.18 39.24 -19.73
N ARG A 142 -17.08 39.48 -18.76
CA ARG A 142 -16.94 38.96 -17.40
C ARG A 142 -17.10 37.44 -17.34
N GLU A 143 -17.99 36.87 -18.14
CA GLU A 143 -18.13 35.41 -18.24
C GLU A 143 -16.88 34.74 -18.78
N LEU A 144 -16.27 35.28 -19.85
CA LEU A 144 -15.03 34.77 -20.41
C LEU A 144 -13.87 34.86 -19.40
N VAL A 145 -13.70 36.01 -18.74
CA VAL A 145 -12.68 36.18 -17.68
C VAL A 145 -12.92 35.24 -16.50
N GLY A 146 -14.18 35.08 -16.08
CA GLY A 146 -14.57 34.13 -15.03
C GLY A 146 -14.28 32.68 -15.42
N GLY A 147 -14.54 32.32 -16.68
CA GLY A 147 -14.21 31.01 -17.25
C GLY A 147 -12.70 30.74 -17.25
N ILE A 148 -11.88 31.72 -17.67
CA ILE A 148 -10.42 31.62 -17.61
C ILE A 148 -9.95 31.39 -16.16
N ALA A 149 -10.44 32.20 -15.21
CA ALA A 149 -10.08 32.08 -13.80
C ALA A 149 -10.45 30.69 -13.23
N ALA A 150 -11.66 30.20 -13.53
CA ALA A 150 -12.13 28.90 -13.07
C ALA A 150 -11.28 27.73 -13.63
N GLU A 151 -10.92 27.78 -14.92
CA GLU A 151 -10.09 26.75 -15.54
C GLU A 151 -8.62 26.82 -15.09
N ALA A 152 -8.09 28.02 -14.83
CA ALA A 152 -6.77 28.20 -14.26
C ALA A 152 -6.68 27.62 -12.83
N GLU A 153 -7.69 27.89 -12.01
CA GLU A 153 -7.80 27.29 -10.67
C GLU A 153 -7.91 25.76 -10.76
N ARG A 154 -8.66 25.26 -11.76
CA ARG A 154 -8.75 23.82 -12.04
C ARG A 154 -7.40 23.21 -12.40
N MET A 155 -6.63 23.85 -13.27
CA MET A 155 -5.28 23.40 -13.63
C MET A 155 -4.35 23.39 -12.40
N ASN A 156 -4.40 24.43 -11.57
CA ASN A 156 -3.60 24.48 -10.35
C ASN A 156 -3.90 23.29 -9.43
N ARG A 157 -5.18 22.96 -9.22
CA ARG A 157 -5.58 21.76 -8.46
C ARG A 157 -5.04 20.46 -9.06
N ILE A 158 -5.00 20.34 -10.38
CA ILE A 158 -4.45 19.15 -11.07
C ILE A 158 -2.96 19.01 -10.78
N ILE A 159 -2.21 20.10 -10.92
CA ILE A 159 -0.76 20.14 -10.72
C ILE A 159 -0.41 19.85 -9.26
N THR A 160 -1.11 20.47 -8.30
CA THR A 160 -0.88 20.23 -6.86
C THR A 160 -1.08 18.76 -6.49
N ASN A 161 -2.20 18.15 -6.91
CA ASN A 161 -2.46 16.73 -6.66
C ASN A 161 -1.39 15.81 -7.28
N LEU A 162 -0.89 16.15 -8.47
CA LEU A 162 0.18 15.38 -9.12
C LEU A 162 1.52 15.52 -8.37
N LEU A 163 1.88 16.72 -7.92
CA LEU A 163 3.08 16.97 -7.13
C LEU A 163 3.03 16.24 -5.78
N GLU A 164 1.87 16.23 -5.12
CA GLU A 164 1.67 15.46 -3.89
C GLU A 164 1.88 13.96 -4.12
N MET A 165 1.32 13.43 -5.22
CA MET A 165 1.45 12.03 -5.57
C MET A 165 2.89 11.64 -5.91
N THR A 166 3.60 12.46 -6.69
CA THR A 166 5.01 12.19 -7.04
C THR A 166 5.92 12.29 -5.81
N ARG A 167 5.67 13.24 -4.89
CA ARG A 167 6.38 13.29 -3.60
C ARG A 167 6.15 12.03 -2.77
N LEU A 168 4.91 11.54 -2.69
CA LEU A 168 4.56 10.30 -1.99
C LEU A 168 5.24 9.07 -2.59
N GLU A 169 5.29 8.96 -3.91
CA GLU A 169 5.94 7.85 -4.62
C GLU A 169 7.47 7.87 -4.53
N ALA A 170 8.07 9.06 -4.45
CA ALA A 170 9.52 9.23 -4.29
C ALA A 170 10.05 8.89 -2.88
N GLY A 171 9.15 8.61 -1.92
CA GLY A 171 9.51 8.36 -0.52
C GLY A 171 9.59 9.66 0.28
N VAL A 172 8.49 10.05 0.91
CA VAL A 172 8.44 11.23 1.79
C VAL A 172 9.22 10.96 3.06
N HIS A 173 10.07 11.91 3.47
CA HIS A 173 10.62 11.95 4.81
C HIS A 173 9.51 12.39 5.77
N VAL A 174 8.89 11.42 6.43
CA VAL A 174 7.79 11.68 7.37
C VAL A 174 8.38 12.22 8.66
N LYS A 175 8.08 13.48 8.99
CA LYS A 175 8.49 14.09 10.26
C LYS A 175 7.38 13.82 11.28
N LYS A 176 7.62 12.90 12.21
CA LYS A 176 6.64 12.56 13.24
C LYS A 176 6.86 13.35 14.51
N ASP A 177 5.80 13.94 15.01
CA ASP A 177 5.74 14.52 16.36
C ASP A 177 4.38 14.21 17.01
N TRP A 178 4.24 14.54 18.28
CA TRP A 178 3.02 14.32 19.04
C TRP A 178 2.08 15.51 18.96
N TYR A 179 0.93 15.33 18.30
CA TYR A 179 -0.08 16.36 18.13
C TYR A 179 -1.43 15.92 18.69
N PRO A 180 -2.23 16.83 19.26
CA PRO A 180 -3.63 16.57 19.51
C PRO A 180 -4.38 16.55 18.16
N LEU A 181 -5.25 15.54 17.97
CA LEU A 181 -6.02 15.39 16.74
C LEU A 181 -6.90 16.61 16.45
N GLU A 182 -7.39 17.28 17.50
CA GLU A 182 -8.25 18.46 17.40
C GLU A 182 -7.57 19.62 16.68
N GLU A 183 -6.28 19.87 16.92
CA GLU A 183 -5.53 20.94 16.24
C GLU A 183 -5.45 20.69 14.74
N ILE A 184 -5.14 19.45 14.33
CA ILE A 184 -5.00 19.10 12.91
C ILE A 184 -6.35 19.17 12.19
N VAL A 185 -7.42 18.66 12.81
CA VAL A 185 -8.77 18.72 12.24
C VAL A 185 -9.28 20.17 12.19
N GLY A 186 -8.99 20.95 13.23
CA GLY A 186 -9.31 22.38 13.31
C GLY A 186 -8.64 23.17 12.19
N ALA A 187 -7.33 23.01 12.02
CA ALA A 187 -6.56 23.66 10.97
C ALA A 187 -7.12 23.36 9.57
N ALA A 188 -7.46 22.09 9.29
CA ALA A 188 -8.08 21.70 8.04
C ALA A 188 -9.47 22.32 7.86
N ALA A 189 -10.31 22.35 8.91
CA ALA A 189 -11.67 22.88 8.85
C ALA A 189 -11.70 24.41 8.62
N THR A 190 -10.79 25.17 9.23
CA THR A 190 -10.70 26.63 9.07
C THR A 190 -10.48 27.02 7.60
N ARG A 191 -9.76 26.21 6.81
CA ARG A 191 -9.52 26.47 5.38
C ARG A 191 -10.80 26.47 4.53
N PHE A 192 -11.87 25.85 5.03
CA PHE A 192 -13.16 25.72 4.32
C PHE A 192 -14.30 26.49 5.00
N GLU A 193 -14.02 27.29 6.03
CA GLU A 193 -15.04 27.99 6.82
C GLU A 193 -16.02 28.80 5.95
N HIS A 194 -15.50 29.57 4.99
CA HIS A 194 -16.32 30.32 4.03
C HIS A 194 -17.02 29.43 3.00
N ALA A 195 -16.39 28.32 2.60
CA ALA A 195 -16.92 27.40 1.59
C ALA A 195 -18.07 26.54 2.11
N PHE A 196 -18.19 26.36 3.43
CA PHE A 196 -19.30 25.61 4.02
C PHE A 196 -20.65 26.32 3.87
N GLY A 197 -20.69 27.64 3.64
CA GLY A 197 -21.89 28.35 3.21
C GLY A 197 -23.14 28.11 4.07
N GLY A 198 -22.98 28.01 5.39
CA GLY A 198 -24.08 27.77 6.34
C GLY A 198 -24.45 26.29 6.55
N ARG A 199 -23.70 25.33 5.99
CA ARG A 199 -23.85 23.90 6.32
C ARG A 199 -23.53 23.66 7.81
N SER A 200 -24.29 22.79 8.45
CA SER A 200 -23.99 22.33 9.82
C SER A 200 -22.75 21.44 9.81
N VAL A 201 -21.63 21.95 10.35
CA VAL A 201 -20.40 21.17 10.59
C VAL A 201 -20.31 20.85 12.07
N ARG A 202 -20.28 19.55 12.40
CA ARG A 202 -20.22 19.06 13.79
C ARG A 202 -18.94 18.26 14.00
N ILE A 203 -18.01 18.83 14.75
CA ILE A 203 -16.75 18.16 15.14
C ILE A 203 -16.91 17.68 16.58
N LYS A 204 -16.72 16.38 16.80
CA LYS A 204 -16.82 15.69 18.09
C LYS A 204 -15.53 14.92 18.34
N ILE A 205 -14.56 15.59 18.95
CA ILE A 205 -13.29 15.01 19.36
C ILE A 205 -13.24 15.12 20.89
N PRO A 206 -13.19 14.00 21.63
CA PRO A 206 -13.07 14.05 23.08
C PRO A 206 -11.77 14.74 23.51
N PRO A 207 -11.79 15.64 24.51
CA PRO A 207 -10.58 16.34 24.95
C PRO A 207 -9.58 15.43 25.69
N ASP A 208 -10.05 14.27 26.16
CA ASP A 208 -9.25 13.21 26.79
C ASP A 208 -8.61 12.25 25.79
N LEU A 209 -8.76 12.51 24.48
CA LEU A 209 -8.16 11.68 23.45
C LEU A 209 -6.61 11.78 23.50
N PRO A 210 -5.87 10.67 23.51
CA PRO A 210 -4.41 10.70 23.51
C PRO A 210 -3.82 11.43 22.30
N LEU A 211 -2.63 12.01 22.48
CA LEU A 211 -1.85 12.57 21.39
C LEU A 211 -1.53 11.51 20.34
N ILE A 212 -1.49 11.91 19.08
CA ILE A 212 -1.12 11.06 17.95
C ILE A 212 0.29 11.40 17.46
N CYS A 213 1.11 10.37 17.25
CA CYS A 213 2.46 10.51 16.69
C CYS A 213 2.39 10.45 15.16
N VAL A 214 2.27 11.61 14.51
CA VAL A 214 2.03 11.75 13.07
C VAL A 214 2.82 12.90 12.48
N ASP A 215 2.83 12.96 11.15
CA ASP A 215 3.21 14.16 10.40
C ASP A 215 1.96 15.01 10.22
N ASP A 216 1.92 16.16 10.89
CA ASP A 216 0.79 17.07 10.95
C ASP A 216 0.37 17.56 9.57
N VAL A 217 1.34 17.93 8.73
CA VAL A 217 1.11 18.39 7.35
C VAL A 217 0.44 17.30 6.51
N LEU A 218 0.94 16.06 6.58
CA LEU A 218 0.36 14.95 5.82
C LEU A 218 -1.06 14.61 6.29
N ILE A 219 -1.31 14.61 7.60
CA ILE A 219 -2.64 14.30 8.14
C ILE A 219 -3.63 15.45 7.90
N GLU A 220 -3.20 16.71 8.02
CA GLU A 220 -4.01 17.87 7.64
C GLU A 220 -4.46 17.74 6.18
N GLN A 221 -3.54 17.38 5.28
CA GLN A 221 -3.83 17.22 3.86
C GLN A 221 -4.82 16.08 3.58
N VAL A 222 -4.83 15.02 4.40
CA VAL A 222 -5.90 14.00 4.35
C VAL A 222 -7.25 14.65 4.63
N PHE A 223 -7.36 15.43 5.72
CA PHE A 223 -8.63 16.10 6.05
C PHE A 223 -9.04 17.11 4.99
N VAL A 224 -8.11 17.91 4.46
CA VAL A 224 -8.38 18.85 3.35
C VAL A 224 -8.99 18.13 2.15
N ASN A 225 -8.41 17.00 1.74
CA ASN A 225 -8.93 16.19 0.65
C ASN A 225 -10.32 15.60 0.94
N LEU A 226 -10.60 15.20 2.18
CA LEU A 226 -11.91 14.69 2.57
C LEU A 226 -12.98 15.79 2.60
N LEU A 227 -12.64 16.97 3.10
CA LEU A 227 -13.52 18.14 3.17
C LEU A 227 -13.83 18.70 1.77
N ASP A 228 -12.84 18.77 0.90
CA ASP A 228 -13.00 19.16 -0.50
C ASP A 228 -13.91 18.17 -1.25
N ASN A 229 -13.75 16.86 -1.02
CA ASN A 229 -14.68 15.85 -1.53
C ASN A 229 -16.10 16.04 -0.98
N PHE A 230 -16.26 16.34 0.30
CA PHE A 230 -17.57 16.62 0.88
C PHE A 230 -18.27 17.79 0.17
N LEU A 231 -17.57 18.90 -0.06
CA LEU A 231 -18.13 20.07 -0.73
C LEU A 231 -18.54 19.78 -2.18
N LYS A 232 -17.73 18.99 -2.90
CA LYS A 232 -17.96 18.64 -4.31
C LYS A 232 -19.07 17.64 -4.55
N TYR A 233 -19.18 16.62 -3.69
CA TYR A 233 -20.03 15.45 -3.95
C TYR A 233 -21.27 15.38 -3.05
N THR A 234 -21.44 16.34 -2.13
CA THR A 234 -22.59 16.37 -1.20
C THR A 234 -23.49 17.56 -1.49
N PRO A 235 -24.82 17.36 -1.63
CA PRO A 235 -25.77 18.44 -1.86
C PRO A 235 -25.67 19.58 -0.84
N ALA A 236 -25.97 20.80 -1.27
CA ALA A 236 -26.04 21.97 -0.40
C ALA A 236 -27.07 21.74 0.74
N GLY A 237 -26.75 22.19 1.95
CA GLY A 237 -27.60 22.00 3.15
C GLY A 237 -27.39 20.67 3.90
N THR A 238 -26.59 19.76 3.37
CA THR A 238 -26.27 18.50 4.07
C THR A 238 -25.26 18.73 5.19
N ALA A 239 -25.47 18.10 6.35
CA ALA A 239 -24.57 18.21 7.49
C ALA A 239 -23.30 17.34 7.33
N LEU A 240 -22.18 17.84 7.87
CA LEU A 240 -20.92 17.13 8.01
C LEU A 240 -20.69 16.79 9.49
N GLU A 241 -20.35 15.53 9.78
CA GLU A 241 -19.92 15.12 11.11
C GLU A 241 -18.50 14.55 11.08
N ILE A 242 -17.60 15.07 11.93
CA ILE A 242 -16.27 14.50 12.18
C ILE A 242 -16.26 14.01 13.61
N ILE A 243 -16.11 12.70 13.81
CA ILE A 243 -16.16 12.06 15.12
C ILE A 243 -14.86 11.31 15.34
N ALA A 244 -14.18 11.56 16.45
CA ALA A 244 -13.04 10.77 16.88
C ALA A 244 -13.36 9.98 18.16
N GLY A 245 -12.77 8.81 18.30
CA GLY A 245 -12.86 8.04 19.53
C GLY A 245 -11.73 7.03 19.63
N GLN A 246 -11.42 6.61 20.85
CA GLN A 246 -10.47 5.53 21.08
C GLN A 246 -11.19 4.18 20.98
N ALA A 247 -10.60 3.26 20.21
CA ALA A 247 -11.00 1.86 20.16
C ALA A 247 -9.75 1.00 20.38
N ASP A 248 -9.71 0.28 21.49
CA ASP A 248 -8.53 -0.46 21.96
C ASP A 248 -7.28 0.43 22.07
N SER A 249 -6.21 0.10 21.34
CA SER A 249 -4.96 0.84 21.26
C SER A 249 -4.90 1.79 20.06
N ARG A 250 -6.05 2.19 19.49
CA ARG A 250 -6.11 3.00 18.27
C ARG A 250 -7.09 4.16 18.42
N ILE A 251 -6.83 5.20 17.66
CA ILE A 251 -7.76 6.31 17.46
C ILE A 251 -8.48 6.06 16.14
N LEU A 252 -9.81 6.03 16.21
CA LEU A 252 -10.70 5.95 15.06
C LEU A 252 -11.24 7.34 14.77
N VAL A 253 -11.06 7.81 13.55
CA VAL A 253 -11.66 9.04 13.05
C VAL A 253 -12.68 8.69 11.98
N VAL A 254 -13.88 9.25 12.11
CA VAL A 254 -15.01 9.05 11.20
C VAL A 254 -15.41 10.40 10.64
N VAL A 255 -15.21 10.58 9.33
CA VAL A 255 -15.77 11.70 8.56
C VAL A 255 -17.05 11.20 7.88
N ARG A 256 -18.19 11.79 8.21
CA ARG A 256 -19.51 11.36 7.77
C ARG A 256 -20.23 12.50 7.04
N ASP A 257 -20.63 12.22 5.81
CA ASP A 257 -21.59 13.00 5.04
C ASP A 257 -22.92 12.23 4.89
N HIS A 258 -24.00 12.96 4.63
CA HIS A 258 -25.33 12.40 4.33
C HIS A 258 -25.71 12.55 2.84
N GLY A 259 -24.73 12.51 1.92
CA GLY A 259 -24.97 12.59 0.49
C GLY A 259 -25.42 11.26 -0.15
N GLY A 260 -25.49 11.25 -1.49
CA GLY A 260 -26.10 10.17 -2.31
C GLY A 260 -25.43 8.79 -2.35
N GLY A 261 -24.42 8.51 -1.54
CA GLY A 261 -23.76 7.20 -1.52
C GLY A 261 -22.71 6.97 -2.63
N PHE A 262 -21.94 5.89 -2.50
CA PHE A 262 -21.20 5.32 -3.62
C PHE A 262 -22.11 4.31 -4.33
N SER A 263 -21.89 4.08 -5.63
CA SER A 263 -22.58 2.99 -6.32
C SER A 263 -22.14 1.62 -5.74
N PRO A 264 -23.05 0.63 -5.67
CA PRO A 264 -22.71 -0.69 -5.12
C PRO A 264 -21.52 -1.32 -5.86
N GLY A 265 -20.49 -1.75 -5.12
CA GLY A 265 -19.28 -2.36 -5.67
C GLY A 265 -18.12 -1.38 -5.91
N ASP A 266 -18.37 -0.07 -5.86
CA ASP A 266 -17.32 0.94 -6.00
C ASP A 266 -16.59 1.21 -4.67
N GLU A 267 -17.10 0.73 -3.53
CA GLU A 267 -16.58 1.09 -2.20
C GLU A 267 -15.11 0.72 -1.98
N LYS A 268 -14.61 -0.30 -2.69
CA LYS A 268 -13.20 -0.70 -2.65
C LYS A 268 -12.34 0.05 -3.65
N ARG A 269 -12.94 0.44 -4.77
CA ARG A 269 -12.26 1.04 -5.93
C ARG A 269 -12.10 2.55 -5.80
N VAL A 270 -12.88 3.20 -4.94
CA VAL A 270 -12.77 4.65 -4.65
C VAL A 270 -11.38 5.09 -4.17
N PHE A 271 -10.57 4.17 -3.67
CA PHE A 271 -9.17 4.43 -3.27
C PHE A 271 -8.15 4.10 -4.37
N ASP A 272 -8.59 3.52 -5.48
CA ASP A 272 -7.73 3.25 -6.62
C ASP A 272 -7.44 4.56 -7.34
N LYS A 273 -6.18 4.72 -7.77
CA LYS A 273 -5.74 5.90 -8.52
C LYS A 273 -6.60 6.04 -9.78
N PHE A 274 -7.08 7.26 -10.06
CA PHE A 274 -7.93 7.61 -11.21
C PHE A 274 -9.32 6.98 -11.23
N PHE A 275 -9.71 6.29 -10.17
CA PHE A 275 -11.05 5.76 -10.10
C PHE A 275 -12.06 6.90 -9.92
N ARG A 276 -13.14 6.84 -10.71
CA ARG A 276 -14.25 7.80 -10.66
C ARG A 276 -15.56 7.02 -10.63
N GLY A 277 -16.40 7.30 -9.63
CA GLY A 277 -17.76 6.79 -9.58
C GLY A 277 -18.66 7.47 -10.61
N LYS A 278 -19.85 6.89 -10.86
CA LYS A 278 -20.89 7.45 -11.73
C LYS A 278 -21.60 8.65 -11.07
N THR A 279 -20.88 9.76 -10.94
CA THR A 279 -21.48 11.03 -10.48
C THR A 279 -21.41 12.00 -11.65
N ASP A 280 -22.57 12.30 -12.22
CA ASP A 280 -22.68 13.24 -13.34
C ASP A 280 -22.20 14.63 -12.93
N GLY A 281 -21.37 15.25 -13.78
CA GLY A 281 -21.00 16.67 -13.68
C GLY A 281 -19.78 17.03 -12.82
N VAL A 282 -19.36 16.20 -11.85
CA VAL A 282 -18.22 16.57 -10.97
C VAL A 282 -16.88 16.14 -11.57
N ARG A 283 -16.10 17.12 -12.04
CA ARG A 283 -14.78 16.94 -12.68
C ARG A 283 -13.63 16.94 -11.65
N GLY A 284 -12.88 15.83 -11.56
CA GLY A 284 -11.66 15.68 -10.75
C GLY A 284 -10.84 14.46 -11.16
N LEU A 285 -9.54 14.40 -10.78
CA LEU A 285 -8.60 13.36 -11.22
C LEU A 285 -8.81 11.98 -10.59
N GLY A 286 -9.68 11.84 -9.58
CA GLY A 286 -9.81 10.59 -8.82
C GLY A 286 -8.56 10.26 -7.99
N LEU A 287 -7.76 11.27 -7.63
CA LEU A 287 -6.52 11.10 -6.88
C LEU A 287 -6.68 11.37 -5.38
N GLY A 288 -7.64 12.21 -4.96
CA GLY A 288 -7.74 12.64 -3.56
C GLY A 288 -7.81 11.50 -2.54
N LEU A 289 -8.67 10.50 -2.77
CA LEU A 289 -8.78 9.33 -1.89
C LEU A 289 -7.59 8.38 -1.99
N ALA A 290 -6.97 8.26 -3.17
CA ALA A 290 -5.74 7.49 -3.35
C ALA A 290 -4.55 8.14 -2.60
N ILE A 291 -4.46 9.48 -2.63
CA ILE A 291 -3.51 10.29 -1.87
C ILE A 291 -3.76 10.12 -0.37
N CYS A 292 -5.02 10.20 0.09
CA CYS A 292 -5.37 9.95 1.49
C CYS A 292 -4.87 8.58 1.96
N ARG A 293 -5.09 7.54 1.14
CA ARG A 293 -4.64 6.17 1.43
C ARG A 293 -3.11 6.09 1.49
N ALA A 294 -2.41 6.69 0.53
CA ALA A 294 -0.95 6.71 0.50
C ALA A 294 -0.33 7.46 1.70
N MET A 295 -0.87 8.63 2.06
CA MET A 295 -0.43 9.42 3.23
C MET A 295 -0.65 8.68 4.55
N SER A 296 -1.75 7.94 4.66
CA SER A 296 -2.05 7.10 5.82
C SER A 296 -1.03 5.98 6.00
N TYR A 297 -0.69 5.28 4.91
CA TYR A 297 0.35 4.25 4.95
C TYR A 297 1.74 4.83 5.24
N ALA A 298 2.09 5.98 4.64
CA ALA A 298 3.38 6.65 4.88
C ALA A 298 3.55 7.07 6.35
N SER A 299 2.48 7.58 6.97
CA SER A 299 2.47 7.96 8.39
C SER A 299 2.54 6.76 9.35
N ASN A 300 2.58 5.53 8.83
CA ASN A 300 2.41 4.27 9.56
C ASN A 300 1.05 4.19 10.28
N SER A 301 0.14 5.14 10.04
CA SER A 301 -1.25 5.18 10.44
C SER A 301 -2.03 4.20 9.57
N ARG A 302 -1.92 2.90 9.91
CA ARG A 302 -2.37 1.76 9.07
C ARG A 302 -3.87 1.68 8.76
N SER A 303 -4.67 2.72 8.99
CA SER A 303 -6.09 2.69 8.67
C SER A 303 -6.70 4.09 8.52
N VAL A 304 -7.06 4.46 7.28
CA VAL A 304 -8.17 5.38 7.03
C VAL A 304 -9.33 4.54 6.51
N ALA A 305 -10.39 4.46 7.30
CA ALA A 305 -11.63 3.81 6.89
C ALA A 305 -12.68 4.90 6.63
N LEU A 306 -13.00 5.16 5.36
CA LEU A 306 -14.20 5.91 5.04
C LEU A 306 -15.42 5.00 5.22
N HIS A 307 -16.30 5.37 6.14
CA HIS A 307 -17.55 4.67 6.37
C HIS A 307 -18.71 5.55 5.88
N ARG A 308 -19.34 5.14 4.77
CA ARG A 308 -20.61 5.72 4.32
C ARG A 308 -21.72 4.75 4.65
N ARG A 309 -22.58 5.10 5.60
CA ARG A 309 -23.72 4.27 5.98
C ARG A 309 -24.81 4.48 4.92
N LEU A 310 -24.90 3.58 3.94
CA LEU A 310 -26.15 3.39 3.19
C LEU A 310 -27.25 3.05 4.21
N ALA A 311 -28.46 3.56 4.01
CA ALA A 311 -29.61 3.37 4.88
C ALA A 311 -30.09 1.89 4.98
N SER A 312 -29.28 0.91 4.58
CA SER A 312 -29.55 -0.51 4.77
C SER A 312 -28.26 -1.24 5.13
N CYS A 313 -28.38 -2.12 6.11
CA CYS A 313 -27.33 -2.74 6.89
C CYS A 313 -26.25 -3.47 6.05
N ARG A 314 -24.97 -3.10 6.23
CA ARG A 314 -23.83 -4.04 6.30
C ARG A 314 -22.55 -3.32 6.79
N LYS A 315 -22.10 -3.66 8.00
CA LYS A 315 -20.79 -3.25 8.54
C LYS A 315 -19.70 -4.04 7.79
N VAL A 316 -18.79 -3.35 7.11
CA VAL A 316 -17.54 -3.98 6.65
C VAL A 316 -16.42 -3.44 7.53
N HIS A 317 -16.03 -4.23 8.52
CA HIS A 317 -14.83 -4.01 9.30
C HIS A 317 -13.62 -4.38 8.45
N TRP A 318 -12.63 -3.49 8.37
CA TRP A 318 -11.31 -3.82 7.85
C TRP A 318 -10.33 -3.86 9.03
N HIS A 319 -9.77 -5.04 9.27
CA HIS A 319 -8.79 -5.32 10.32
C HIS A 319 -7.36 -5.03 9.84
N ASP A 320 -6.44 -5.00 10.81
CA ASP A 320 -4.97 -4.79 10.72
C ASP A 320 -4.54 -3.33 10.91
N GLY A 321 -3.66 -2.91 11.81
CA GLY A 321 -2.73 -3.62 12.69
C GLY A 321 -1.68 -2.61 13.15
N LEU A 322 -1.96 -1.74 14.13
CA LEU A 322 -0.96 -0.87 14.78
C LEU A 322 -0.87 -1.24 16.26
N ARG A 323 0.31 -1.69 16.69
CA ARG A 323 0.71 -1.78 18.10
C ARG A 323 1.57 -0.57 18.39
N CYS A 324 1.14 0.27 19.33
CA CYS A 324 2.02 1.19 20.02
C CYS A 324 2.33 0.57 21.38
N THR A 325 3.51 -0.04 21.54
CA THR A 325 4.04 -0.40 22.85
C THR A 325 4.58 0.86 23.50
N GLY A 326 3.78 1.50 24.35
CA GLY A 326 4.27 2.52 25.26
C GLY A 326 5.00 1.85 26.42
N SER A 327 6.34 1.86 26.42
CA SER A 327 7.09 1.66 27.66
C SER A 327 7.07 2.99 28.43
N SER A 328 6.07 3.16 29.30
CA SER A 328 6.21 4.12 30.38
C SER A 328 7.23 3.55 31.37
N SER A 329 8.46 4.06 31.30
CA SER A 329 9.43 3.86 32.37
C SER A 329 8.87 4.52 33.62
N ARG A 330 8.38 3.69 34.54
CA ARG A 330 8.10 4.05 35.92
C ARG A 330 9.33 4.74 36.50
N ASN A 331 9.15 5.97 36.96
CA ASN A 331 10.07 6.61 37.88
C ASN A 331 9.85 5.96 39.26
N PRO A 332 10.86 5.33 39.91
CA PRO A 332 10.70 4.87 41.28
C PRO A 332 10.89 6.08 42.21
N SER A 333 9.91 6.22 43.09
CA SER A 333 9.96 7.03 44.30
C SER A 333 11.28 6.93 45.05
N HIS A 334 11.88 8.07 45.36
CA HIS A 334 12.45 8.41 46.67
C HIS A 334 12.29 9.89 46.95
#